data_AF-A0A401KZ04-F1
#
_entry.id   AF-A0A401KZ04-F1
#
_cell.length_a   1.000
_cell.length_b   1.000
_cell.length_c   1.000
_cell.angle_alpha   90.00
_cell.angle_beta   90.00
_cell.angle_gamma   90.00
#
_symmetry.space_group_name_H-M   'P 1'
#
loop_
_entity.id
_entity.type
_entity.pdbx_description
1 polymer ?
#
loop_
_entity_poly.entity_id
_entity_poly.type
_entity_poly.pdbx_seq_one_letter_code
_entity_poly.pdbx_strand_id
1 'polypeptide(L)'
;MPYTLPVAIINDTEDVLTVIEKTCWYYANGGAWTEDADHKLTLTLGGSGTSGMLRIRASSGHTFSVVVGYHNYEFWCDAQVDLHDDDTAVKLHPEYYNGGRLSSQANPSIDRKSSAERTVKVLPFYPAHFLHYKFYCPPPTSIMKAVIYKAPNQISIEERPKPTLLHPTDAVIRILHTTICGTDLHILAGDVATAKPGRILGHEGVGIIDSLGVAVRNFSVGQKVLISCITSCGTCHYCRQRRMPSQCADGGWILGNTIDGTQAEFVRVPHAAFSLHALPAAIDESVAVTLSDTVPTAYECGILNGEITPGSSVAIIGTGPIGLMCLQMSRRMFRPSVAVVIGRGMKRIEIARAMDADHAFSVLDAGGVQKVVEDAVAVSVGGRGFDVVIEAVGNAESFEMAQGLVGPGGTIASLGVFGCSCELRLEKLWHRNICLRTRLIDAVSTLDLLQMVEGGHIDPSFLVTHRFAFDDMENAYEAFEKSSKHGSLKVVVSMPGTEFASCVINGPSVNGSLQVSRL
;
A
#
# COMPACT_ATOMS: atom_id res chain seq x y z
N MET A 1 30.01 -12.56 2.59
CA MET A 1 29.67 -12.84 3.99
C MET A 1 29.50 -14.35 4.12
N PRO A 2 29.93 -14.99 5.22
CA PRO A 2 29.68 -16.41 5.42
C PRO A 2 28.18 -16.65 5.52
N TYR A 3 27.70 -17.72 4.88
CA TYR A 3 26.30 -18.12 4.95
C TYR A 3 26.13 -19.19 6.01
N THR A 4 25.06 -19.10 6.80
CA THR A 4 24.76 -20.09 7.83
C THR A 4 23.55 -20.90 7.38
N LEU A 5 23.73 -22.20 7.19
CA LEU A 5 22.67 -23.14 6.82
C LEU A 5 22.31 -23.99 8.04
N PRO A 6 21.18 -23.73 8.72
CA PRO A 6 20.63 -24.64 9.69
C PRO A 6 20.07 -25.88 8.99
N VAL A 7 20.45 -27.07 9.46
CA VAL A 7 19.95 -28.35 8.94
C VAL A 7 19.20 -29.05 10.07
N ALA A 8 17.95 -29.42 9.80
CA ALA A 8 17.14 -30.24 10.69
C ALA A 8 16.93 -31.62 10.04
N ILE A 9 17.24 -32.67 10.77
CA ILE A 9 16.93 -34.04 10.38
C ILE A 9 15.67 -34.44 11.14
N ILE A 10 14.57 -34.62 10.41
CA ILE A 10 13.30 -35.06 10.99
C ILE A 10 13.26 -36.58 10.86
N ASN A 11 13.20 -37.28 11.99
CA ASN A 11 12.97 -38.71 12.00
C ASN A 11 11.51 -39.00 12.30
N ASP A 12 10.81 -39.61 11.36
CA ASP A 12 9.42 -40.07 11.48
C ASP A 12 9.32 -41.56 11.85
N THR A 13 10.45 -42.18 12.17
CA THR A 13 10.57 -43.56 12.65
C THR A 13 11.01 -43.59 14.11
N GLU A 14 10.89 -44.76 14.75
CA GLU A 14 11.39 -44.99 16.11
C GLU A 14 12.92 -45.15 16.17
N ASP A 15 13.63 -45.06 15.04
CA ASP A 15 15.08 -45.19 15.04
C ASP A 15 15.78 -44.04 15.79
N VAL A 16 16.90 -44.33 16.42
CA VAL A 16 17.82 -43.30 16.88
C VAL A 16 18.81 -43.00 15.75
N LEU A 17 18.84 -41.76 15.27
CA LEU A 17 19.76 -41.32 14.22
C LEU A 17 21.03 -40.74 14.83
N THR A 18 22.19 -41.27 14.44
CA THR A 18 23.49 -40.78 14.89
C THR A 18 24.28 -40.25 13.69
N VAL A 19 24.75 -39.00 13.77
CA VAL A 19 25.71 -38.48 12.79
C VAL A 19 27.08 -39.10 13.05
N ILE A 20 27.55 -39.90 12.10
CA ILE A 20 28.81 -40.63 12.21
C ILE A 20 29.95 -39.96 11.44
N GLU A 21 29.65 -39.05 10.51
CA GLU A 21 30.65 -38.31 9.76
C GLU A 21 30.13 -36.94 9.33
N LYS A 22 31.00 -35.92 9.35
CA LYS A 22 30.73 -34.55 8.89
C LYS A 22 31.86 -34.13 7.96
N THR A 23 31.53 -33.79 6.71
CA THR A 23 32.54 -33.47 5.70
C THR A 23 32.19 -32.15 5.01
N CYS A 24 33.22 -31.34 4.71
CA CYS A 24 33.11 -30.10 3.95
C CYS A 24 34.03 -30.18 2.74
N TRP A 25 33.56 -29.74 1.57
CA TRP A 25 34.38 -29.76 0.35
C TRP A 25 35.36 -28.58 0.35
N TYR A 26 36.65 -28.87 0.47
CA TYR A 26 37.72 -27.88 0.67
C TYR A 26 37.91 -26.90 -0.51
N TYR A 27 37.71 -27.37 -1.76
CA TYR A 27 37.99 -26.59 -2.96
C TYR A 27 36.93 -25.54 -3.32
N ALA A 28 35.86 -25.43 -2.54
CA ALA A 28 34.78 -24.49 -2.76
C ALA A 28 34.70 -23.45 -1.64
N ASN A 29 35.71 -22.59 -1.54
CA ASN A 29 35.76 -21.44 -0.63
C ASN A 29 35.70 -21.76 0.89
N GLY A 30 35.88 -23.03 1.28
CA GLY A 30 35.91 -23.49 2.68
C GLY A 30 34.54 -23.52 3.39
N GLY A 31 34.46 -24.22 4.52
CA GLY A 31 33.25 -24.30 5.37
C GLY A 31 33.45 -25.18 6.61
N ALA A 32 32.59 -25.02 7.62
CA ALA A 32 32.69 -25.75 8.89
C ALA A 32 31.32 -26.13 9.47
N TRP A 33 31.23 -27.34 10.01
CA TRP A 33 30.07 -27.80 10.78
C TRP A 33 30.21 -27.43 12.25
N THR A 34 29.11 -26.98 12.83
CA THR A 34 28.93 -26.80 14.28
C THR A 34 27.65 -27.53 14.69
N GLU A 35 27.62 -28.01 15.94
CA GLU A 35 26.45 -28.66 16.54
C GLU A 35 26.21 -27.97 17.88
N ASP A 36 24.97 -27.56 18.15
CA ASP A 36 24.60 -26.98 19.44
C ASP A 36 24.14 -28.05 20.45
N ALA A 37 23.82 -27.63 21.66
CA ALA A 37 23.39 -28.51 22.75
C ALA A 37 22.04 -29.19 22.49
N ASP A 38 21.26 -28.69 21.53
CA ASP A 38 19.94 -29.22 21.14
C ASP A 38 20.05 -30.10 19.87
N HIS A 39 21.26 -30.57 19.53
CA HIS A 39 21.56 -31.39 18.35
C HIS A 39 21.26 -30.71 17.00
N LYS A 40 21.17 -29.38 16.96
CA LYS A 40 21.00 -28.64 15.73
C LYS A 40 22.34 -28.49 15.03
N LEU A 41 22.39 -28.97 13.79
CA LEU A 41 23.58 -28.89 12.96
C LEU A 41 23.56 -27.62 12.12
N THR A 42 24.68 -26.90 12.16
CA THR A 42 24.84 -25.63 11.45
C THR A 42 26.09 -25.70 10.57
N LEU A 43 25.89 -25.56 9.25
CA LEU A 43 26.97 -25.46 8.28
C LEU A 43 27.25 -24.00 7.96
N THR A 44 28.46 -23.54 8.27
CA THR A 44 28.95 -22.21 7.87
C THR A 44 29.69 -22.33 6.54
N LEU A 45 29.23 -21.65 5.50
CA LEU A 45 29.84 -21.62 4.17
C LEU A 45 30.74 -20.41 3.99
N GLY A 46 31.94 -20.59 3.43
CA GLY A 46 32.88 -19.50 3.18
C GLY A 46 32.59 -18.67 1.92
N GLY A 47 31.73 -19.14 1.00
CA GLY A 47 31.35 -18.41 -0.20
C GLY A 47 30.30 -19.13 -1.06
N SER A 48 30.09 -18.64 -2.29
CA SER A 48 29.25 -19.34 -3.29
C SER A 48 29.96 -20.63 -3.73
N GLY A 49 29.18 -21.71 -3.87
CA GLY A 49 29.64 -23.02 -4.35
C GLY A 49 30.10 -24.00 -3.29
N THR A 50 30.08 -23.62 -2.01
CA THR A 50 30.42 -24.49 -0.88
C THR A 50 29.30 -25.52 -0.62
N SER A 51 29.69 -26.76 -0.30
CA SER A 51 28.80 -27.84 0.12
C SER A 51 29.35 -28.62 1.32
N GLY A 52 28.44 -29.26 2.05
CA GLY A 52 28.74 -30.12 3.19
C GLY A 52 27.90 -31.41 3.16
N MET A 53 28.42 -32.45 3.78
CA MET A 53 27.80 -33.77 3.89
C MET A 53 27.71 -34.21 5.34
N LEU A 54 26.60 -34.87 5.68
CA LEU A 54 26.37 -35.59 6.92
C LEU A 54 26.15 -37.06 6.60
N ARG A 55 26.92 -37.97 7.20
CA ARG A 55 26.65 -39.40 7.16
C ARG A 55 25.97 -39.81 8.46
N ILE A 56 24.85 -40.53 8.34
CA ILE A 56 23.95 -40.84 9.44
C ILE A 56 23.74 -42.35 9.49
N ARG A 57 23.84 -42.91 10.70
CA ARG A 57 23.50 -44.31 11.00
C ARG A 57 22.28 -44.36 11.90
N ALA A 58 21.26 -45.09 11.46
CA ALA A 58 20.09 -45.42 12.27
C ALA A 58 20.39 -46.60 13.21
N SER A 59 19.74 -46.65 14.37
CA SER A 59 19.85 -47.78 15.33
C SER A 59 19.51 -49.14 14.72
N SER A 60 18.63 -49.15 13.72
CA SER A 60 18.28 -50.34 12.92
C SER A 60 19.37 -50.81 11.94
N GLY A 61 20.54 -50.16 11.91
CA GLY A 61 21.68 -50.52 11.07
C GLY A 61 21.67 -49.91 9.65
N HIS A 62 20.66 -49.13 9.29
CA HIS A 62 20.60 -48.44 8.00
C HIS A 62 21.50 -47.20 8.00
N THR A 63 22.39 -47.10 7.02
CA THR A 63 23.31 -45.97 6.83
C THR A 63 22.96 -45.20 5.56
N PHE A 64 22.90 -43.87 5.67
CA PHE A 64 22.64 -42.98 4.55
C PHE A 64 23.44 -41.68 4.70
N SER A 65 23.60 -40.95 3.61
CA SER A 65 24.24 -39.63 3.60
C SER A 65 23.30 -38.57 3.10
N VAL A 66 23.37 -37.39 3.68
CA VAL A 66 22.67 -36.18 3.23
C VAL A 66 23.69 -35.14 2.85
N VAL A 67 23.52 -34.53 1.69
CA VAL A 67 24.38 -33.45 1.19
C VAL A 67 23.57 -32.19 1.03
N VAL A 68 24.15 -31.07 1.44
CA VAL A 68 23.54 -29.74 1.36
C VAL A 68 24.57 -28.76 0.79
N GLY A 69 24.10 -27.80 0.00
CA GLY A 69 24.97 -26.79 -0.58
C GLY A 69 24.24 -25.52 -1.02
N TYR A 70 25.01 -24.49 -1.32
CA TYR A 70 24.50 -23.20 -1.77
C TYR A 70 25.35 -22.66 -2.92
N HIS A 71 24.75 -22.39 -4.07
CA HIS A 71 25.45 -21.91 -5.25
C HIS A 71 24.58 -20.88 -5.99
N ASN A 72 25.15 -19.73 -6.37
CA ASN A 72 24.43 -18.66 -7.10
C ASN A 72 23.08 -18.25 -6.49
N TYR A 73 23.02 -18.13 -5.16
CA TYR A 73 21.81 -17.79 -4.40
C TYR A 73 20.72 -18.87 -4.37
N GLU A 74 20.99 -20.07 -4.88
CA GLU A 74 20.09 -21.22 -4.82
C GLU A 74 20.63 -22.28 -3.87
N PHE A 75 19.73 -22.75 -2.99
CA PHE A 75 19.97 -23.88 -2.10
C PHE A 75 19.71 -25.19 -2.84
N TRP A 76 20.53 -26.20 -2.59
CA TRP A 76 20.29 -27.54 -3.07
C TRP A 76 20.65 -28.58 -2.01
N CYS A 77 19.97 -29.72 -2.09
CA CYS A 77 20.20 -30.87 -1.21
C CYS A 77 19.87 -32.18 -1.92
N ASP A 78 20.49 -33.27 -1.50
CA ASP A 78 20.18 -34.63 -1.96
C ASP A 78 20.59 -35.64 -0.88
N ALA A 79 20.16 -36.89 -1.01
CA ALA A 79 20.60 -38.01 -0.19
C ALA A 79 21.05 -39.20 -1.01
N GLN A 80 21.91 -40.01 -0.39
CA GLN A 80 22.26 -41.34 -0.87
C GLN A 80 21.91 -42.37 0.20
N VAL A 81 21.18 -43.39 -0.22
CA VAL A 81 20.73 -44.53 0.60
C VAL A 81 21.50 -45.80 0.21
N ASP A 82 21.34 -46.88 0.98
CA ASP A 82 22.03 -48.17 0.78
C ASP A 82 23.56 -48.08 0.85
N LEU A 83 24.09 -47.26 1.77
CA LEU A 83 25.53 -47.17 1.98
C LEU A 83 26.04 -48.35 2.81
N HIS A 84 27.10 -49.00 2.34
CA HIS A 84 27.87 -49.95 3.14
C HIS A 84 28.73 -49.21 4.17
N ASP A 85 29.09 -49.87 5.26
CA ASP A 85 29.92 -49.25 6.31
C ASP A 85 31.30 -48.83 5.78
N ASP A 86 31.84 -49.56 4.81
CA ASP A 86 33.15 -49.31 4.19
C ASP A 86 33.14 -48.21 3.10
N ASP A 87 31.97 -47.66 2.75
CA ASP A 87 31.87 -46.56 1.78
C ASP A 87 32.44 -45.27 2.40
N THR A 88 33.65 -44.87 2.02
CA THR A 88 34.38 -43.74 2.62
C THR A 88 34.37 -42.47 1.75
N ALA A 89 33.82 -42.54 0.54
CA ALA A 89 33.74 -41.40 -0.37
C ALA A 89 32.44 -41.42 -1.17
N VAL A 90 31.59 -40.41 -0.96
CA VAL A 90 30.37 -40.19 -1.73
C VAL A 90 30.71 -39.33 -2.94
N LYS A 91 30.62 -39.90 -4.15
CA LYS A 91 30.80 -39.17 -5.42
C LYS A 91 29.44 -38.75 -5.96
N LEU A 92 28.96 -37.59 -5.51
CA LEU A 92 27.80 -36.96 -6.12
C LEU A 92 28.27 -36.12 -7.30
N HIS A 93 27.82 -36.49 -8.50
CA HIS A 93 27.78 -35.54 -9.60
C HIS A 93 26.58 -34.65 -9.33
N PRO A 94 26.74 -33.36 -8.98
CA PRO A 94 25.59 -32.46 -8.99
C PRO A 94 25.01 -32.54 -10.40
N GLU A 95 23.75 -32.96 -10.54
CA GLU A 95 23.10 -33.16 -11.85
C GLU A 95 23.09 -31.86 -12.71
N TYR A 96 23.48 -30.74 -12.10
CA TYR A 96 23.75 -29.46 -12.71
C TYR A 96 25.07 -29.37 -13.50
N TYR A 97 25.99 -30.34 -13.42
CA TYR A 97 27.32 -30.21 -14.03
C TYR A 97 27.67 -31.44 -14.90
N ASN A 98 27.27 -31.39 -16.16
CA ASN A 98 27.72 -32.35 -17.18
C ASN A 98 28.61 -31.63 -18.19
N GLY A 99 29.90 -32.00 -18.26
CA GLY A 99 30.84 -31.47 -19.26
C GLY A 99 31.09 -29.96 -19.25
N GLY A 100 30.90 -29.27 -18.12
CA GLY A 100 31.14 -27.82 -17.99
C GLY A 100 29.99 -26.91 -18.43
N ARG A 101 28.76 -27.45 -18.56
CA ARG A 101 27.54 -26.65 -18.80
C ARG A 101 26.39 -27.06 -17.87
N LEU A 102 25.59 -26.07 -17.49
CA LEU A 102 24.38 -26.23 -16.66
C LEU A 102 23.25 -26.86 -17.49
N SER A 103 22.66 -27.96 -17.00
CA SER A 103 21.42 -28.55 -17.52
C SER A 103 20.22 -27.96 -16.79
N SER A 104 19.16 -27.58 -17.51
CA SER A 104 17.91 -27.05 -16.94
C SER A 104 16.90 -28.15 -16.53
N GLN A 105 17.32 -29.42 -16.50
CA GLN A 105 16.43 -30.58 -16.30
C GLN A 105 16.82 -31.46 -15.10
N ALA A 106 17.68 -31.01 -14.20
CA ALA A 106 17.94 -31.74 -12.96
C ALA A 106 16.73 -31.62 -12.02
N ASN A 107 16.15 -32.75 -11.65
CA ASN A 107 15.07 -32.86 -10.66
C ASN A 107 15.63 -33.70 -9.50
N PRO A 108 16.30 -33.10 -8.49
CA PRO A 108 16.73 -33.86 -7.32
C PRO A 108 15.50 -34.57 -6.73
N SER A 109 15.53 -35.90 -6.62
CA SER A 109 14.38 -36.63 -6.10
C SER A 109 14.25 -36.34 -4.61
N ILE A 110 13.13 -35.70 -4.24
CA ILE A 110 12.83 -35.33 -2.84
C ILE A 110 12.79 -36.58 -1.95
N ASP A 111 12.47 -37.74 -2.54
CA ASP A 111 12.41 -39.03 -1.89
C ASP A 111 13.47 -39.97 -2.49
N ARG A 112 14.31 -40.56 -1.63
CA ARG A 112 15.26 -41.64 -2.00
C ARG A 112 14.84 -42.91 -1.27
N LYS A 113 14.49 -43.95 -2.03
CA LYS A 113 14.11 -45.24 -1.47
C LYS A 113 15.30 -46.20 -1.44
N SER A 114 15.59 -46.75 -0.27
CA SER A 114 16.56 -47.83 -0.09
C SER A 114 16.04 -49.14 -0.68
N SER A 115 16.95 -50.09 -0.91
CA SER A 115 16.66 -51.49 -1.25
C SER A 115 15.74 -52.20 -0.25
N ALA A 116 15.68 -51.72 0.99
CA ALA A 116 14.81 -52.19 2.06
C ALA A 116 13.45 -51.43 2.14
N GLU A 117 13.03 -50.71 1.08
CA GLU A 117 11.80 -49.90 1.00
C GLU A 117 11.68 -48.75 2.03
N ARG A 118 12.77 -48.41 2.72
CA ARG A 118 12.84 -47.21 3.57
C ARG A 118 13.04 -45.97 2.72
N THR A 119 12.37 -44.89 3.09
CA THR A 119 12.45 -43.64 2.33
C THR A 119 13.22 -42.61 3.15
N VAL A 120 14.31 -42.09 2.59
CA VAL A 120 14.97 -40.87 3.08
C VAL A 120 14.40 -39.71 2.29
N LYS A 121 13.72 -38.79 2.98
CA LYS A 121 13.21 -37.57 2.39
C LYS A 121 14.15 -36.43 2.66
N VAL A 122 14.68 -35.84 1.60
CA VAL A 122 15.48 -34.62 1.72
C VAL A 122 14.61 -33.47 1.30
N LEU A 123 14.02 -32.84 2.31
CA LEU A 123 13.28 -31.62 2.11
C LEU A 123 14.30 -30.49 2.03
N PRO A 124 14.29 -29.68 0.96
CA PRO A 124 15.13 -28.51 0.95
C PRO A 124 14.69 -27.58 2.08
N PHE A 125 15.55 -27.47 3.09
CA PHE A 125 15.36 -26.51 4.15
C PHE A 125 15.75 -25.15 3.59
N TYR A 126 14.81 -24.44 2.97
CA TYR A 126 14.99 -23.03 2.69
C TYR A 126 14.97 -22.31 4.04
N PRO A 127 16.10 -21.73 4.50
CA PRO A 127 16.08 -20.93 5.72
C PRO A 127 15.37 -19.63 5.38
N ALA A 128 14.04 -19.66 5.43
CA ALA A 128 13.16 -18.51 5.44
C ALA A 128 13.61 -17.34 4.55
N HIS A 129 14.07 -17.59 3.31
CA HIS A 129 14.47 -16.57 2.34
C HIS A 129 14.56 -17.20 0.94
N PHE A 130 13.64 -16.78 0.07
CA PHE A 130 13.59 -17.01 -1.38
C PHE A 130 13.26 -18.43 -1.89
N LEU A 131 11.96 -18.69 -2.09
CA LEU A 131 11.48 -19.40 -3.28
C LEU A 131 10.06 -18.98 -3.65
N HIS A 132 9.81 -18.93 -4.96
CA HIS A 132 8.49 -18.84 -5.57
C HIS A 132 7.58 -19.97 -5.07
N TYR A 133 6.41 -19.61 -4.54
CA TYR A 133 5.35 -20.53 -4.18
C TYR A 133 4.56 -21.00 -5.42
N LYS A 134 4.36 -22.32 -5.55
CA LYS A 134 3.00 -22.84 -5.82
C LYS A 134 2.40 -23.14 -4.45
N PHE A 135 1.44 -22.31 -4.04
CA PHE A 135 0.82 -22.37 -2.72
C PHE A 135 -0.01 -23.64 -2.56
N TYR A 136 0.40 -24.53 -1.66
CA TYR A 136 -0.57 -25.26 -0.84
C TYR A 136 -0.62 -24.54 0.50
N CYS A 137 -1.51 -23.55 0.57
CA CYS A 137 -1.84 -22.89 1.83
C CYS A 137 -2.69 -23.87 2.65
N PRO A 138 -2.32 -24.23 3.89
CA PRO A 138 -3.32 -24.80 4.79
C PRO A 138 -4.49 -23.80 4.88
N PRO A 139 -5.76 -24.26 4.97
CA PRO A 139 -6.89 -23.35 5.12
C PRO A 139 -6.61 -22.40 6.30
N PRO A 140 -6.81 -21.08 6.14
CA PRO A 140 -6.56 -20.14 7.22
C PRO A 140 -7.39 -20.56 8.44
N THR A 141 -6.72 -20.83 9.55
CA THR A 141 -7.38 -21.28 10.79
C THR A 141 -8.17 -20.16 11.47
N SER A 142 -8.07 -18.92 10.98
CA SER A 142 -8.85 -17.77 11.44
C SER A 142 -9.61 -17.12 10.28
N ILE A 143 -10.91 -16.95 10.47
CA ILE A 143 -11.82 -16.16 9.64
C ILE A 143 -11.78 -14.68 10.07
N MET A 144 -12.11 -13.77 9.17
CA MET A 144 -12.24 -12.33 9.38
C MET A 144 -13.43 -11.77 8.61
N LYS A 145 -13.97 -10.63 9.01
CA LYS A 145 -14.99 -9.92 8.22
C LYS A 145 -14.35 -9.01 7.17
N ALA A 146 -14.99 -8.92 6.01
CA ALA A 146 -14.56 -8.06 4.91
C ALA A 146 -15.74 -7.55 4.07
N VAL A 147 -15.58 -6.37 3.46
CA VAL A 147 -16.55 -5.78 2.54
C VAL A 147 -16.27 -6.26 1.13
N ILE A 148 -17.18 -7.05 0.58
CA ILE A 148 -17.04 -7.70 -0.72
C ILE A 148 -17.84 -6.96 -1.78
N TYR A 149 -17.19 -6.61 -2.88
CA TYR A 149 -17.87 -6.22 -4.10
C TYR A 149 -18.55 -7.43 -4.74
N LYS A 150 -19.88 -7.45 -4.85
CA LYS A 150 -20.64 -8.59 -5.37
C LYS A 150 -21.01 -8.44 -6.83
N ALA A 151 -21.48 -7.26 -7.18
CA ALA A 151 -21.96 -6.89 -8.50
C ALA A 151 -22.13 -5.36 -8.52
N PRO A 152 -22.37 -4.75 -9.70
CA PRO A 152 -22.68 -3.31 -9.74
C PRO A 152 -23.79 -2.93 -8.76
N ASN A 153 -23.55 -1.89 -7.97
CA ASN A 153 -24.39 -1.37 -6.89
C ASN A 153 -24.66 -2.35 -5.74
N GLN A 154 -23.83 -3.38 -5.57
CA GLN A 154 -23.99 -4.38 -4.53
C GLN A 154 -22.67 -4.68 -3.79
N ILE A 155 -22.66 -4.37 -2.49
CA ILE A 155 -21.65 -4.82 -1.53
C ILE A 155 -22.28 -5.75 -0.50
N SER A 156 -21.46 -6.53 0.20
CA SER A 156 -21.87 -7.29 1.38
C SER A 156 -20.71 -7.42 2.37
N ILE A 157 -21.02 -7.51 3.66
CA ILE A 157 -20.05 -7.93 4.67
C ILE A 157 -20.07 -9.46 4.73
N GLU A 158 -18.92 -10.09 4.49
CA GLU A 158 -18.79 -11.55 4.50
C GLU A 158 -17.61 -12.00 5.37
N GLU A 159 -17.71 -13.21 5.92
CA GLU A 159 -16.57 -13.90 6.51
C GLU A 159 -15.64 -14.40 5.41
N ARG A 160 -14.35 -14.09 5.54
CA ARG A 160 -13.29 -14.48 4.63
C ARG A 160 -12.12 -15.04 5.41
N PRO A 161 -11.29 -15.89 4.79
CA PRO A 161 -10.06 -16.33 5.43
C PRO A 161 -9.12 -15.14 5.71
N LYS A 162 -8.52 -15.09 6.90
CA LYS A 162 -7.47 -14.11 7.20
C LYS A 162 -6.34 -14.25 6.17
N PRO A 163 -5.85 -13.16 5.56
CA PRO A 163 -4.78 -13.23 4.58
C PRO A 163 -3.48 -13.70 5.23
N THR A 164 -2.67 -14.40 4.45
CA THR A 164 -1.33 -14.85 4.82
C THR A 164 -0.27 -14.13 3.98
N LEU A 165 0.99 -14.17 4.44
CA LEU A 165 2.12 -13.68 3.65
C LEU A 165 2.30 -14.57 2.42
N LEU A 166 2.31 -13.96 1.23
CA LEU A 166 2.54 -14.69 -0.02
C LEU A 166 3.99 -14.52 -0.50
N HIS A 167 4.59 -13.36 -0.24
CA HIS A 167 5.98 -13.05 -0.62
C HIS A 167 6.82 -12.59 0.58
N PRO A 168 8.16 -12.76 0.52
CA PRO A 168 9.09 -12.27 1.55
C PRO A 168 9.01 -10.77 1.82
N THR A 169 8.45 -9.98 0.90
CA THR A 169 8.34 -8.52 0.99
C THR A 169 6.95 -8.05 1.45
N ASP A 170 6.00 -8.97 1.66
CA ASP A 170 4.64 -8.66 2.10
C ASP A 170 4.61 -8.31 3.60
N ALA A 171 3.53 -7.65 4.02
CA ALA A 171 3.11 -7.57 5.41
C ALA A 171 1.61 -7.89 5.51
N VAL A 172 1.18 -8.45 6.65
CA VAL A 172 -0.25 -8.48 7.02
C VAL A 172 -0.48 -7.45 8.09
N ILE A 173 -1.47 -6.60 7.88
CA ILE A 173 -1.84 -5.50 8.76
C ILE A 173 -3.22 -5.76 9.34
N ARG A 174 -3.36 -5.67 10.66
CA ARG A 174 -4.65 -5.58 11.32
C ARG A 174 -5.15 -4.15 11.21
N ILE A 175 -6.26 -3.94 10.53
CA ILE A 175 -6.80 -2.59 10.30
C ILE A 175 -7.35 -2.03 11.61
N LEU A 176 -7.12 -0.74 11.82
CA LEU A 176 -7.76 0.06 12.88
C LEU A 176 -8.84 0.94 12.28
N HIS A 177 -8.47 1.71 11.26
CA HIS A 177 -9.38 2.59 10.53
C HIS A 177 -9.20 2.46 9.02
N THR A 178 -10.31 2.48 8.30
CA THR A 178 -10.37 2.61 6.84
C THR A 178 -11.33 3.73 6.48
N THR A 179 -11.45 4.04 5.21
CA THR A 179 -12.41 5.01 4.68
C THR A 179 -12.93 4.53 3.31
N ILE A 180 -13.71 5.38 2.66
CA ILE A 180 -14.28 5.16 1.33
C ILE A 180 -13.74 6.25 0.41
N CYS A 181 -13.20 5.84 -0.73
CA CYS A 181 -12.75 6.72 -1.80
C CYS A 181 -13.84 6.88 -2.86
N GLY A 182 -13.82 7.98 -3.62
CA GLY A 182 -14.68 8.14 -4.80
C GLY A 182 -14.53 6.99 -5.79
N THR A 183 -13.32 6.42 -5.88
CA THR A 183 -13.03 5.27 -6.73
C THR A 183 -13.71 3.98 -6.26
N ASP A 184 -13.97 3.80 -4.97
CA ASP A 184 -14.77 2.66 -4.50
C ASP A 184 -16.20 2.74 -5.06
N LEU A 185 -16.76 3.96 -5.17
CA LEU A 185 -18.05 4.19 -5.81
C LEU A 185 -18.01 3.94 -7.32
N HIS A 186 -16.91 4.29 -8.01
CA HIS A 186 -16.73 3.95 -9.43
C HIS A 186 -16.61 2.44 -9.67
N ILE A 187 -15.93 1.70 -8.78
CA ILE A 187 -15.93 0.24 -8.81
C ILE A 187 -17.36 -0.29 -8.63
N LEU A 188 -18.08 0.26 -7.64
CA LEU A 188 -19.45 -0.14 -7.35
C LEU A 188 -20.41 0.19 -8.50
N ALA A 189 -20.23 1.31 -9.21
CA ALA A 189 -21.01 1.66 -10.40
C ALA A 189 -20.69 0.76 -11.61
N GLY A 190 -19.57 0.03 -11.58
CA GLY A 190 -19.11 -0.82 -12.68
C GLY A 190 -18.18 -0.13 -13.68
N ASP A 191 -17.71 1.09 -13.38
CA ASP A 191 -16.84 1.88 -14.26
C ASP A 191 -15.39 1.35 -14.30
N VAL A 192 -14.99 0.57 -13.29
CA VAL A 192 -13.63 0.05 -13.13
C VAL A 192 -13.59 -1.45 -13.45
N ALA A 193 -13.44 -1.78 -14.73
CA ALA A 193 -13.52 -3.16 -15.22
C ALA A 193 -12.44 -4.12 -14.66
N THR A 194 -11.34 -3.60 -14.11
CA THR A 194 -10.27 -4.39 -13.49
C THR A 194 -10.67 -4.98 -12.14
N ALA A 195 -11.57 -4.31 -11.41
CA ALA A 195 -12.12 -4.81 -10.16
C ALA A 195 -13.21 -5.86 -10.45
N LYS A 196 -13.01 -7.09 -9.96
CA LYS A 196 -13.92 -8.21 -10.21
C LYS A 196 -14.81 -8.50 -9.00
N PRO A 197 -16.06 -8.97 -9.21
CA PRO A 197 -16.86 -9.56 -8.15
C PRO A 197 -16.09 -10.55 -7.28
N GLY A 198 -16.33 -10.50 -5.97
CA GLY A 198 -15.62 -11.27 -4.95
C GLY A 198 -14.43 -10.55 -4.32
N ARG A 199 -14.09 -9.35 -4.79
CA ARG A 199 -13.00 -8.52 -4.29
C ARG A 199 -13.35 -7.82 -2.97
N ILE A 200 -12.45 -7.87 -2.00
CA ILE A 200 -12.46 -6.95 -0.85
C ILE A 200 -12.12 -5.53 -1.32
N LEU A 201 -12.97 -4.54 -1.02
CA LEU A 201 -12.82 -3.15 -1.46
C LEU A 201 -11.86 -2.31 -0.58
N GLY A 202 -11.58 -1.08 -1.01
CA GLY A 202 -10.82 -0.07 -0.28
C GLY A 202 -9.30 -0.12 -0.48
N HIS A 203 -8.69 1.08 -0.47
CA HIS A 203 -7.24 1.26 -0.61
C HIS A 203 -6.67 2.33 0.32
N GLU A 204 -7.43 2.73 1.35
CA GLU A 204 -7.03 3.71 2.36
C GLU A 204 -7.08 3.03 3.72
N GLY A 205 -6.03 3.11 4.54
CA GLY A 205 -6.02 2.38 5.81
C GLY A 205 -4.90 2.75 6.78
N VAL A 206 -5.22 2.68 8.07
CA VAL A 206 -4.27 2.73 9.18
C VAL A 206 -4.45 1.46 10.00
N GLY A 207 -3.34 0.86 10.43
CA GLY A 207 -3.39 -0.39 11.15
C GLY A 207 -2.15 -0.69 11.97
N ILE A 208 -2.13 -1.88 12.55
CA ILE A 208 -1.00 -2.44 13.29
C ILE A 208 -0.46 -3.63 12.53
N ILE A 209 0.86 -3.71 12.38
CA ILE A 209 1.52 -4.84 11.74
C ILE A 209 1.26 -6.11 12.56
N ASP A 210 0.61 -7.09 11.92
CA ASP A 210 0.33 -8.41 12.48
C ASP A 210 1.44 -9.41 12.15
N SER A 211 1.91 -9.41 10.89
CA SER A 211 3.05 -10.23 10.47
C SER A 211 3.85 -9.57 9.35
N LEU A 212 5.14 -9.90 9.27
CA LEU A 212 6.08 -9.37 8.30
C LEU A 212 6.72 -10.50 7.50
N GLY A 213 6.83 -10.28 6.20
CA GLY A 213 7.72 -11.05 5.35
C GLY A 213 9.17 -10.85 5.80
N VAL A 214 9.92 -11.93 5.69
CA VAL A 214 11.32 -12.03 6.13
C VAL A 214 12.26 -10.96 5.53
N ALA A 215 11.94 -10.43 4.34
CA ALA A 215 12.73 -9.41 3.65
C ALA A 215 12.37 -7.97 4.08
N VAL A 216 11.35 -7.78 4.91
CA VAL A 216 10.98 -6.46 5.46
C VAL A 216 11.85 -6.18 6.68
N ARG A 217 12.68 -5.12 6.61
CA ARG A 217 13.69 -4.81 7.65
C ARG A 217 13.46 -3.49 8.39
N ASN A 218 12.63 -2.60 7.86
CA ASN A 218 12.38 -1.26 8.38
C ASN A 218 11.15 -1.16 9.30
N PHE A 219 10.52 -2.30 9.64
CA PHE A 219 9.32 -2.36 10.47
C PHE A 219 9.39 -3.51 11.47
N SER A 220 8.55 -3.46 12.51
CA SER A 220 8.37 -4.51 13.51
C SER A 220 6.90 -4.88 13.71
N VAL A 221 6.63 -6.14 14.07
CA VAL A 221 5.28 -6.57 14.49
C VAL A 221 4.80 -5.75 15.68
N GLY A 222 3.53 -5.36 15.68
CA GLY A 222 2.93 -4.49 16.70
C GLY A 222 3.06 -2.99 16.42
N GLN A 223 3.83 -2.59 15.41
CA GLN A 223 3.99 -1.18 15.05
C GLN A 223 2.76 -0.64 14.29
N LYS A 224 2.35 0.60 14.62
CA LYS A 224 1.30 1.34 13.92
C LYS A 224 1.83 1.91 12.61
N VAL A 225 1.07 1.69 11.53
CA VAL A 225 1.45 2.10 10.19
C VAL A 225 0.26 2.68 9.43
N LEU A 226 0.57 3.66 8.59
CA LEU A 226 -0.27 4.12 7.49
C LEU A 226 0.00 3.25 6.26
N ILE A 227 -1.05 2.84 5.56
CA ILE A 227 -0.99 2.06 4.32
C ILE A 227 -1.14 3.03 3.16
N SER A 228 -0.13 3.11 2.28
CA SER A 228 -0.25 3.90 1.05
C SER A 228 -1.28 3.28 0.10
N CYS A 229 -2.06 4.11 -0.60
CA CYS A 229 -2.93 3.63 -1.67
C CYS A 229 -2.16 3.08 -2.88
N ILE A 230 -0.85 3.38 -2.98
CA ILE A 230 0.04 2.92 -4.04
C ILE A 230 1.03 1.91 -3.48
N THR A 231 1.05 0.72 -4.08
CA THR A 231 2.05 -0.31 -3.79
C THR A 231 3.31 -0.07 -4.62
N SER A 232 4.49 -0.02 -4.01
CA SER A 232 5.74 0.29 -4.70
C SER A 232 6.78 -0.81 -4.52
N CYS A 233 7.33 -1.39 -5.58
CA CYS A 233 8.40 -2.38 -5.46
C CYS A 233 9.78 -1.77 -5.13
N GLY A 234 9.89 -0.43 -5.20
CA GLY A 234 11.13 0.31 -4.90
C GLY A 234 12.31 0.08 -5.83
N THR A 235 12.19 -0.77 -6.86
CA THR A 235 13.34 -1.23 -7.66
C THR A 235 13.18 -1.09 -9.17
N CYS A 236 11.95 -1.13 -9.70
CA CYS A 236 11.70 -1.02 -11.14
C CYS A 236 12.03 0.37 -11.71
N HIS A 237 12.04 0.48 -13.04
CA HIS A 237 12.28 1.74 -13.77
C HIS A 237 11.39 2.88 -13.26
N TYR A 238 10.08 2.63 -13.12
CA TYR A 238 9.12 3.65 -12.70
C TYR A 238 9.34 4.08 -11.25
N CYS A 239 9.57 3.14 -10.32
CA CYS A 239 9.86 3.47 -8.93
C CYS A 239 11.20 4.22 -8.77
N ARG A 240 12.30 3.72 -9.34
CA ARG A 240 13.65 4.27 -9.07
C ARG A 240 14.05 5.43 -9.95
N GLN A 241 13.84 5.33 -11.25
CA GLN A 241 14.31 6.35 -12.20
C GLN A 241 13.27 7.45 -12.39
N ARG A 242 11.99 7.08 -12.53
CA ARG A 242 10.91 8.04 -12.76
C ARG A 242 10.29 8.60 -11.49
N ARG A 243 10.48 7.94 -10.33
CA ARG A 243 9.81 8.26 -9.05
C ARG A 243 8.28 8.27 -9.19
N MET A 244 7.76 7.35 -10.00
CA MET A 244 6.34 7.18 -10.31
C MET A 244 5.84 5.79 -9.91
N PRO A 245 5.82 5.45 -8.61
CA PRO A 245 5.29 4.18 -8.13
C PRO A 245 3.82 3.92 -8.51
N SER A 246 3.04 4.94 -8.90
CA SER A 246 1.70 4.72 -9.50
C SER A 246 1.75 3.84 -10.76
N GLN A 247 2.89 3.86 -11.46
CA GLN A 247 3.19 3.06 -12.65
C GLN A 247 4.14 1.89 -12.34
N CYS A 248 4.25 1.47 -11.07
CA CYS A 248 5.12 0.36 -10.69
C CYS A 248 4.79 -0.90 -11.51
N ALA A 249 5.84 -1.55 -12.05
CA ALA A 249 5.68 -2.75 -12.87
C ALA A 249 5.11 -3.97 -12.09
N ASP A 250 5.29 -3.96 -10.76
CA ASP A 250 4.81 -4.97 -9.83
C ASP A 250 4.18 -4.27 -8.62
N GLY A 251 3.21 -3.39 -8.89
CA GLY A 251 2.59 -2.52 -7.90
C GLY A 251 1.60 -1.55 -8.56
N GLY A 252 1.61 -0.29 -8.10
CA GLY A 252 0.63 0.72 -8.50
C GLY A 252 -0.60 0.69 -7.59
N TRP A 253 -1.72 1.19 -8.10
CA TRP A 253 -3.00 1.09 -7.41
C TRP A 253 -3.64 -0.30 -7.62
N ILE A 254 -3.33 -1.20 -6.68
CA ILE A 254 -3.77 -2.61 -6.72
C ILE A 254 -4.68 -3.02 -5.56
N LEU A 255 -4.53 -2.41 -4.38
CA LEU A 255 -5.39 -2.65 -3.22
C LEU A 255 -6.82 -2.25 -3.54
N GLY A 256 -7.79 -3.10 -3.21
CA GLY A 256 -9.21 -2.87 -3.54
C GLY A 256 -9.55 -3.01 -5.03
N ASN A 257 -8.56 -3.22 -5.91
CA ASN A 257 -8.72 -3.23 -7.37
C ASN A 257 -8.32 -4.55 -8.01
N THR A 258 -7.03 -4.91 -8.04
CA THR A 258 -6.51 -6.18 -8.60
C THR A 258 -6.05 -7.18 -7.53
N ILE A 259 -5.80 -6.73 -6.30
CA ILE A 259 -5.76 -7.55 -5.07
C ILE A 259 -6.76 -7.05 -4.01
N ASP A 260 -6.98 -7.85 -2.97
CA ASP A 260 -7.88 -7.52 -1.85
C ASP A 260 -7.44 -6.26 -1.09
N GLY A 261 -8.43 -5.45 -0.71
CA GLY A 261 -8.28 -4.11 -0.17
C GLY A 261 -8.36 -3.98 1.36
N THR A 262 -8.46 -2.73 1.82
CA THR A 262 -8.37 -2.33 3.24
C THR A 262 -9.69 -2.34 3.99
N GLN A 263 -10.84 -2.52 3.33
CA GLN A 263 -12.14 -2.63 3.99
C GLN A 263 -12.38 -4.05 4.53
N ALA A 264 -11.50 -4.49 5.42
CA ALA A 264 -11.52 -5.77 6.13
C ALA A 264 -10.75 -5.67 7.44
N GLU A 265 -10.95 -6.62 8.36
CA GLU A 265 -10.22 -6.63 9.64
C GLU A 265 -8.70 -6.82 9.46
N PHE A 266 -8.28 -7.51 8.40
CA PHE A 266 -6.87 -7.64 8.01
C PHE A 266 -6.68 -7.45 6.50
N VAL A 267 -5.53 -6.91 6.12
CA VAL A 267 -5.12 -6.74 4.72
C VAL A 267 -3.68 -7.20 4.52
N ARG A 268 -3.40 -7.81 3.37
CA ARG A 268 -2.03 -8.09 2.93
C ARG A 268 -1.53 -6.94 2.05
N VAL A 269 -0.42 -6.33 2.44
CA VAL A 269 0.23 -5.24 1.72
C VAL A 269 1.53 -5.74 1.08
N PRO A 270 1.62 -5.82 -0.25
CA PRO A 270 2.87 -6.17 -0.92
C PRO A 270 3.92 -5.06 -0.81
N HIS A 271 5.18 -5.45 -0.95
CA HIS A 271 6.33 -4.54 -0.91
C HIS A 271 6.30 -3.57 0.29
N ALA A 272 5.99 -4.12 1.47
CA ALA A 272 5.67 -3.38 2.68
C ALA A 272 6.72 -2.31 3.04
N ALA A 273 8.00 -2.56 2.77
CA ALA A 273 9.08 -1.62 3.01
C ALA A 273 8.91 -0.26 2.30
N PHE A 274 8.18 -0.22 1.19
CA PHE A 274 7.94 0.99 0.37
C PHE A 274 6.45 1.36 0.24
N SER A 275 5.54 0.52 0.73
CA SER A 275 4.09 0.74 0.68
C SER A 275 3.48 1.11 2.05
N LEU A 276 4.27 1.05 3.12
CA LEU A 276 3.87 1.42 4.48
C LEU A 276 4.68 2.62 4.97
N HIS A 277 4.07 3.41 5.85
CA HIS A 277 4.74 4.48 6.58
C HIS A 277 4.49 4.29 8.07
N ALA A 278 5.54 4.43 8.89
CA ALA A 278 5.38 4.47 10.34
C ALA A 278 4.48 5.66 10.71
N LEU A 279 3.44 5.41 11.51
CA LEU A 279 2.53 6.47 11.93
C LEU A 279 3.10 7.20 13.16
N PRO A 280 3.38 8.51 13.09
CA PRO A 280 3.78 9.28 14.27
C PRO A 280 2.68 9.28 15.33
N ALA A 281 3.06 9.13 16.60
CA ALA A 281 2.12 9.03 17.72
C ALA A 281 1.28 10.30 17.94
N ALA A 282 1.76 11.45 17.45
CA ALA A 282 1.06 12.73 17.54
C ALA A 282 -0.14 12.86 16.60
N ILE A 283 -0.24 12.00 15.57
CA ILE A 283 -1.31 12.07 14.58
C ILE A 283 -2.40 11.08 14.96
N ASP A 284 -3.62 11.59 15.16
CA ASP A 284 -4.80 10.77 15.40
C ASP A 284 -5.03 9.78 14.25
N GLU A 285 -5.22 8.50 14.59
CA GLU A 285 -5.29 7.41 13.62
C GLU A 285 -6.48 7.55 12.65
N SER A 286 -7.59 8.09 13.15
CA SER A 286 -8.82 8.29 12.39
C SER A 286 -8.68 9.42 11.38
N VAL A 287 -7.84 10.42 11.68
CA VAL A 287 -7.47 11.49 10.73
C VAL A 287 -6.36 11.00 9.79
N ALA A 288 -5.41 10.22 10.30
CA ALA A 288 -4.28 9.69 9.54
C ALA A 288 -4.70 8.86 8.33
N VAL A 289 -5.87 8.21 8.36
CA VAL A 289 -6.38 7.46 7.21
C VAL A 289 -6.46 8.32 5.94
N THR A 290 -6.73 9.63 6.06
CA THR A 290 -6.79 10.57 4.93
C THR A 290 -5.43 10.81 4.26
N LEU A 291 -4.32 10.53 4.96
CA LEU A 291 -2.96 10.57 4.42
C LEU A 291 -2.62 9.34 3.57
N SER A 292 -3.49 8.33 3.51
CA SER A 292 -3.30 7.17 2.64
C SER A 292 -3.43 7.52 1.16
N ASP A 293 -4.34 8.46 0.84
CA ASP A 293 -4.71 8.84 -0.53
C ASP A 293 -5.13 10.31 -0.63
N THR A 294 -6.20 10.71 0.08
CA THR A 294 -6.86 12.02 -0.11
C THR A 294 -5.89 13.21 0.01
N VAL A 295 -5.05 13.24 1.05
CA VAL A 295 -4.11 14.33 1.30
C VAL A 295 -2.92 14.31 0.33
N PRO A 296 -2.23 13.17 0.09
CA PRO A 296 -1.22 13.07 -0.97
C PRO A 296 -1.75 13.44 -2.35
N THR A 297 -2.96 13.02 -2.70
CA THR A 297 -3.60 13.34 -3.99
C THR A 297 -3.80 14.85 -4.14
N ALA A 298 -4.29 15.54 -3.11
CA ALA A 298 -4.40 17.00 -3.12
C ALA A 298 -3.03 17.67 -3.33
N TYR A 299 -1.99 17.18 -2.65
CA TYR A 299 -0.65 17.75 -2.75
C TYR A 299 0.02 17.47 -4.09
N GLU A 300 0.16 16.21 -4.48
CA GLU A 300 0.92 15.85 -5.69
C GLU A 300 0.18 16.16 -6.98
N CYS A 301 -1.13 15.88 -7.03
CA CYS A 301 -1.92 16.03 -8.26
C CYS A 301 -2.56 17.41 -8.38
N GLY A 302 -2.79 18.11 -7.25
CA GLY A 302 -3.31 19.47 -7.23
C GLY A 302 -2.18 20.51 -7.13
N ILE A 303 -1.50 20.54 -5.97
CA ILE A 303 -0.52 21.60 -5.65
C ILE A 303 0.74 21.52 -6.52
N LEU A 304 1.43 20.37 -6.56
CA LEU A 304 2.68 20.23 -7.30
C LEU A 304 2.46 20.29 -8.81
N ASN A 305 1.43 19.60 -9.31
CA ASN A 305 1.05 19.69 -10.72
C ASN A 305 0.59 21.09 -11.11
N GLY A 306 -0.07 21.82 -10.20
CA GLY A 306 -0.47 23.20 -10.43
C GLY A 306 0.72 24.18 -10.51
N GLU A 307 1.90 23.79 -10.04
CA GLU A 307 3.08 24.66 -9.92
C GLU A 307 2.75 25.97 -9.19
N ILE A 308 1.95 25.88 -8.12
CA ILE A 308 1.56 27.05 -7.34
C ILE A 308 2.82 27.69 -6.75
N THR A 309 2.95 29.00 -6.95
CA THR A 309 4.02 29.80 -6.37
C THR A 309 3.42 30.94 -5.54
N PRO A 310 4.19 31.55 -4.61
CA PRO A 310 3.70 32.70 -3.89
C PRO A 310 3.22 33.82 -4.81
N GLY A 311 2.00 34.31 -4.56
CA GLY A 311 1.35 35.32 -5.38
C GLY A 311 0.60 34.81 -6.63
N SER A 312 0.66 33.52 -6.97
CA SER A 312 -0.19 32.93 -8.02
C SER A 312 -1.68 33.21 -7.77
N SER A 313 -2.46 33.39 -8.82
CA SER A 313 -3.92 33.35 -8.78
C SER A 313 -4.39 31.91 -9.00
N VAL A 314 -5.24 31.40 -8.11
CA VAL A 314 -5.64 29.98 -8.09
C VAL A 314 -7.17 29.86 -8.16
N ALA A 315 -7.67 29.06 -9.09
CA ALA A 315 -9.05 28.60 -9.11
C ALA A 315 -9.12 27.09 -8.84
N ILE A 316 -10.04 26.66 -7.97
CA ILE A 316 -10.23 25.27 -7.59
C ILE A 316 -11.67 24.87 -7.94
N ILE A 317 -11.82 23.93 -8.86
CA ILE A 317 -13.10 23.37 -9.27
C ILE A 317 -13.33 22.09 -8.48
N GLY A 318 -14.37 22.10 -7.65
CA GLY A 318 -14.75 21.01 -6.75
C GLY A 318 -14.57 21.39 -5.29
N THR A 319 -15.67 21.38 -4.54
CA THR A 319 -15.68 21.57 -3.08
C THR A 319 -15.68 20.23 -2.32
N GLY A 320 -15.18 19.17 -2.95
CA GLY A 320 -15.01 17.86 -2.32
C GLY A 320 -13.77 17.80 -1.41
N PRO A 321 -13.47 16.64 -0.81
CA PRO A 321 -12.33 16.47 0.09
C PRO A 321 -11.01 16.96 -0.50
N ILE A 322 -10.69 16.54 -1.73
CA ILE A 322 -9.44 16.93 -2.41
C ILE A 322 -9.40 18.43 -2.69
N GLY A 323 -10.47 19.00 -3.25
CA GLY A 323 -10.50 20.43 -3.58
C GLY A 323 -10.39 21.34 -2.36
N LEU A 324 -11.05 20.99 -1.24
CA LEU A 324 -10.91 21.74 0.01
C LEU A 324 -9.52 21.56 0.64
N MET A 325 -8.91 20.38 0.51
CA MET A 325 -7.52 20.20 0.94
C MET A 325 -6.55 21.04 0.09
N CYS A 326 -6.76 21.10 -1.23
CA CYS A 326 -6.02 21.99 -2.13
C CYS A 326 -6.18 23.46 -1.73
N LEU A 327 -7.38 23.90 -1.33
CA LEU A 327 -7.61 25.25 -0.83
C LEU A 327 -6.75 25.52 0.41
N GLN A 328 -6.80 24.62 1.41
CA GLN A 328 -6.04 24.79 2.64
C GLN A 328 -4.54 24.89 2.36
N MET A 329 -4.00 23.96 1.57
CA MET A 329 -2.58 23.94 1.21
C MET A 329 -2.18 25.20 0.45
N SER A 330 -2.99 25.61 -0.54
CA SER A 330 -2.76 26.85 -1.30
C SER A 330 -2.65 28.06 -0.35
N ARG A 331 -3.62 28.24 0.55
CA ARG A 331 -3.66 29.37 1.48
C ARG A 331 -2.52 29.35 2.50
N ARG A 332 -2.27 28.19 3.14
CA ARG A 332 -1.29 28.08 4.23
C ARG A 332 0.16 28.07 3.74
N MET A 333 0.43 27.43 2.61
CA MET A 333 1.80 27.21 2.15
C MET A 333 2.26 28.26 1.12
N PHE A 334 1.35 28.77 0.29
CA PHE A 334 1.74 29.62 -0.86
C PHE A 334 1.20 31.04 -0.78
N ARG A 335 0.12 31.32 -0.05
CA ARG A 335 -0.51 32.67 0.00
C ARG A 335 -0.77 33.21 -1.42
N PRO A 336 -1.69 32.60 -2.18
CA PRO A 336 -2.05 33.09 -3.52
C PRO A 336 -2.58 34.52 -3.45
N SER A 337 -2.44 35.27 -4.54
CA SER A 337 -2.99 36.64 -4.64
C SER A 337 -4.52 36.64 -4.64
N VAL A 338 -5.11 35.58 -5.17
CA VAL A 338 -6.54 35.30 -5.09
C VAL A 338 -6.75 33.77 -5.15
N ALA A 339 -7.60 33.26 -4.27
CA ALA A 339 -8.06 31.87 -4.24
C ALA A 339 -9.58 31.83 -4.48
N VAL A 340 -9.98 31.28 -5.62
CA VAL A 340 -11.38 31.08 -5.98
C VAL A 340 -11.74 29.61 -5.90
N VAL A 341 -12.87 29.29 -5.28
CA VAL A 341 -13.40 27.93 -5.22
C VAL A 341 -14.76 27.85 -5.90
N ILE A 342 -14.97 26.84 -6.71
CA ILE A 342 -16.21 26.62 -7.46
C ILE A 342 -16.77 25.24 -7.10
N GLY A 343 -18.05 25.19 -6.75
CA GLY A 343 -18.73 23.95 -6.41
C GLY A 343 -20.21 23.98 -6.79
N ARG A 344 -20.94 22.92 -6.47
CA ARG A 344 -22.40 22.84 -6.72
C ARG A 344 -23.25 23.07 -5.47
N GLY A 345 -22.79 22.61 -4.30
CA GLY A 345 -23.59 22.61 -3.08
C GLY A 345 -23.22 23.73 -2.11
N MET A 346 -24.22 24.53 -1.71
CA MET A 346 -24.02 25.69 -0.83
C MET A 346 -23.36 25.35 0.52
N LYS A 347 -23.72 24.22 1.15
CA LYS A 347 -23.09 23.78 2.41
C LYS A 347 -21.57 23.64 2.31
N ARG A 348 -21.05 23.13 1.19
CA ARG A 348 -19.61 22.95 0.99
C ARG A 348 -18.92 24.23 0.52
N ILE A 349 -19.66 25.11 -0.15
CA ILE A 349 -19.20 26.48 -0.47
C ILE A 349 -18.99 27.28 0.81
N GLU A 350 -19.87 27.13 1.81
CA GLU A 350 -19.70 27.76 3.13
C GLU A 350 -18.45 27.26 3.85
N ILE A 351 -18.12 25.96 3.74
CA ILE A 351 -16.85 25.42 4.25
C ILE A 351 -15.67 26.09 3.56
N ALA A 352 -15.69 26.21 2.23
CA ALA A 352 -14.62 26.89 1.48
C ALA A 352 -14.44 28.35 1.94
N ARG A 353 -15.53 29.08 2.20
CA ARG A 353 -15.47 30.45 2.75
C ARG A 353 -14.87 30.48 4.15
N ALA A 354 -15.25 29.54 5.02
CA ALA A 354 -14.69 29.40 6.37
C ALA A 354 -13.19 29.01 6.35
N MET A 355 -12.70 28.48 5.23
CA MET A 355 -11.29 28.15 4.98
C MET A 355 -10.55 29.27 4.23
N ASP A 356 -11.06 30.51 4.30
CA ASP A 356 -10.46 31.70 3.72
C ASP A 356 -10.30 31.67 2.19
N ALA A 357 -11.23 31.04 1.46
CA ALA A 357 -11.38 31.30 0.03
C ALA A 357 -11.80 32.77 -0.19
N ASP A 358 -11.05 33.50 -1.02
CA ASP A 358 -11.33 34.92 -1.29
C ASP A 358 -12.68 35.07 -2.04
N HIS A 359 -12.98 34.12 -2.93
CA HIS A 359 -14.31 33.98 -3.53
C HIS A 359 -14.75 32.52 -3.61
N ALA A 360 -16.04 32.27 -3.45
CA ALA A 360 -16.62 30.94 -3.59
C ALA A 360 -17.97 30.98 -4.32
N PHE A 361 -18.03 30.30 -5.48
CA PHE A 361 -19.16 30.31 -6.41
C PHE A 361 -19.88 28.97 -6.50
N SER A 362 -21.21 29.03 -6.60
CA SER A 362 -22.07 27.87 -6.82
C SER A 362 -22.52 27.82 -8.29
N VAL A 363 -22.25 26.71 -8.97
CA VAL A 363 -22.69 26.48 -10.36
C VAL A 363 -24.22 26.49 -10.47
N LEU A 364 -24.91 26.00 -9.44
CA LEU A 364 -26.37 25.93 -9.44
C LEU A 364 -27.00 27.32 -9.28
N ASP A 365 -26.41 28.19 -8.47
CA ASP A 365 -27.01 29.50 -8.14
C ASP A 365 -26.62 30.60 -9.13
N ALA A 366 -25.47 30.47 -9.78
CA ALA A 366 -24.99 31.44 -10.76
C ALA A 366 -25.64 31.29 -12.15
N GLY A 367 -26.59 30.37 -12.36
CA GLY A 367 -27.25 30.20 -13.66
C GLY A 367 -26.44 29.40 -14.68
N GLY A 368 -25.50 28.55 -14.22
CA GLY A 368 -24.77 27.60 -15.04
C GLY A 368 -23.28 27.90 -15.22
N VAL A 369 -22.59 27.00 -15.91
CA VAL A 369 -21.12 26.99 -16.05
C VAL A 369 -20.58 28.28 -16.64
N GLN A 370 -21.16 28.75 -17.74
CA GLN A 370 -20.67 29.92 -18.47
C GLN A 370 -20.65 31.16 -17.57
N LYS A 371 -21.71 31.37 -16.79
CA LYS A 371 -21.82 32.51 -15.89
C LYS A 371 -20.85 32.43 -14.72
N VAL A 372 -20.66 31.24 -14.13
CA VAL A 372 -19.62 31.05 -13.09
C VAL A 372 -18.23 31.36 -13.63
N VAL A 373 -17.91 30.90 -14.86
CA VAL A 373 -16.61 31.18 -15.47
C VAL A 373 -16.43 32.69 -15.64
N GLU A 374 -17.43 33.39 -16.16
CA GLU A 374 -17.40 34.86 -16.30
C GLU A 374 -17.19 35.57 -14.96
N ASP A 375 -17.96 35.19 -13.93
CA ASP A 375 -17.90 35.81 -12.60
C ASP A 375 -16.55 35.52 -11.91
N ALA A 376 -16.03 34.30 -12.04
CA ALA A 376 -14.73 33.91 -11.50
C ALA A 376 -13.58 34.62 -12.24
N VAL A 377 -13.66 34.75 -13.56
CA VAL A 377 -12.66 35.50 -14.34
C VAL A 377 -12.71 36.98 -13.99
N ALA A 378 -13.89 37.57 -13.75
CA ALA A 378 -14.03 38.96 -13.38
C ALA A 378 -13.31 39.33 -12.06
N VAL A 379 -13.21 38.39 -11.12
CA VAL A 379 -12.46 38.57 -9.86
C VAL A 379 -11.00 38.11 -9.94
N SER A 380 -10.58 37.52 -11.06
CA SER A 380 -9.17 37.19 -11.30
C SER A 380 -8.32 38.46 -11.48
N VAL A 381 -7.01 38.36 -11.25
CA VAL A 381 -6.09 39.50 -11.33
C VAL A 381 -6.11 40.11 -12.73
N GLY A 382 -6.71 41.29 -12.87
CA GLY A 382 -6.83 42.00 -14.16
C GLY A 382 -7.80 41.35 -15.14
N GLY A 383 -8.70 40.45 -14.70
CA GLY A 383 -9.69 39.82 -15.57
C GLY A 383 -9.12 38.83 -16.59
N ARG A 384 -7.87 38.37 -16.40
CA ARG A 384 -7.13 37.58 -17.40
C ARG A 384 -7.30 36.07 -17.27
N GLY A 385 -7.99 35.61 -16.23
CA GLY A 385 -8.02 34.21 -15.81
C GLY A 385 -6.95 33.90 -14.76
N PHE A 386 -6.81 32.63 -14.42
CA PHE A 386 -5.99 32.15 -13.30
C PHE A 386 -4.66 31.55 -13.76
N ASP A 387 -3.61 31.80 -12.98
CA ASP A 387 -2.29 31.18 -13.21
C ASP A 387 -2.35 29.67 -12.99
N VAL A 388 -3.18 29.22 -12.03
CA VAL A 388 -3.39 27.81 -11.73
C VAL A 388 -4.88 27.48 -11.63
N VAL A 389 -5.31 26.45 -12.33
CA VAL A 389 -6.66 25.88 -12.20
C VAL A 389 -6.56 24.42 -11.77
N ILE A 390 -7.04 24.11 -10.58
CA ILE A 390 -7.14 22.74 -10.07
C ILE A 390 -8.53 22.20 -10.39
N GLU A 391 -8.60 21.16 -11.20
CA GLU A 391 -9.85 20.45 -11.55
C GLU A 391 -9.92 19.15 -10.75
N ALA A 392 -10.77 19.13 -9.72
CA ALA A 392 -10.87 18.06 -8.72
C ALA A 392 -12.26 17.39 -8.70
N VAL A 393 -12.90 17.25 -9.88
CA VAL A 393 -14.23 16.65 -10.03
C VAL A 393 -14.22 15.45 -10.99
N GLY A 394 -13.65 15.58 -12.18
CA GLY A 394 -13.51 14.48 -13.15
C GLY A 394 -14.67 14.30 -14.12
N ASN A 395 -15.28 15.39 -14.62
CA ASN A 395 -16.30 15.28 -15.68
C ASN A 395 -16.14 16.36 -16.76
N ALA A 396 -16.87 16.20 -17.86
CA ALA A 396 -16.77 17.12 -19.00
C ALA A 396 -17.14 18.58 -18.64
N GLU A 397 -18.08 18.77 -17.71
CA GLU A 397 -18.51 20.11 -17.27
C GLU A 397 -17.40 20.83 -16.50
N SER A 398 -16.75 20.14 -15.55
CA SER A 398 -15.62 20.70 -14.79
C SER A 398 -14.40 20.93 -15.66
N PHE A 399 -14.16 20.08 -16.67
CA PHE A 399 -13.05 20.26 -17.59
C PHE A 399 -13.26 21.43 -18.57
N GLU A 400 -14.47 21.62 -19.10
CA GLU A 400 -14.82 22.81 -19.89
C GLU A 400 -14.63 24.09 -19.07
N MET A 401 -15.09 24.07 -17.81
CA MET A 401 -14.90 25.19 -16.88
C MET A 401 -13.41 25.47 -16.65
N ALA A 402 -12.57 24.44 -16.49
CA ALA A 402 -11.13 24.62 -16.30
C ALA A 402 -10.47 25.34 -17.49
N GLN A 403 -10.87 24.98 -18.72
CA GLN A 403 -10.39 25.61 -19.96
C GLN A 403 -10.82 27.08 -20.08
N GLY A 404 -12.00 27.43 -19.55
CA GLY A 404 -12.49 28.81 -19.51
C GLY A 404 -11.80 29.67 -18.44
N LEU A 405 -11.38 29.06 -17.33
CA LEU A 405 -10.76 29.77 -16.19
C LEU A 405 -9.27 30.00 -16.34
N VAL A 406 -8.54 29.08 -17.00
CA VAL A 406 -7.07 29.19 -17.11
C VAL A 406 -6.71 30.49 -17.84
N GLY A 407 -5.73 31.23 -17.32
CA GLY A 407 -5.17 32.43 -17.94
C GLY A 407 -4.08 32.10 -18.96
N PRO A 408 -3.65 33.05 -19.81
CA PRO A 408 -2.49 32.84 -20.67
C PRO A 408 -1.23 32.49 -19.87
N GLY A 409 -0.52 31.43 -20.27
CA GLY A 409 0.65 30.88 -19.58
C GLY A 409 0.31 30.02 -18.35
N GLY A 410 -0.96 29.87 -18.01
CA GLY A 410 -1.41 29.15 -16.82
C GLY A 410 -1.42 27.63 -16.95
N THR A 411 -1.58 26.96 -15.81
CA THR A 411 -1.59 25.50 -15.71
C THR A 411 -2.95 24.98 -15.24
N ILE A 412 -3.50 24.01 -15.97
CA ILE A 412 -4.62 23.18 -15.52
C ILE A 412 -4.04 21.92 -14.89
N ALA A 413 -4.23 21.74 -13.59
CA ALA A 413 -3.96 20.52 -12.87
C ALA A 413 -5.26 19.71 -12.75
N SER A 414 -5.47 18.76 -13.66
CA SER A 414 -6.67 17.93 -13.69
C SER A 414 -6.38 16.57 -13.06
N LEU A 415 -7.07 16.30 -11.95
CA LEU A 415 -6.86 15.12 -11.11
C LEU A 415 -8.14 14.31 -10.86
N GLY A 416 -9.29 14.81 -11.28
CA GLY A 416 -10.54 14.03 -11.25
C GLY A 416 -10.47 12.81 -12.17
N VAL A 417 -11.14 11.72 -11.79
CA VAL A 417 -11.23 10.51 -12.61
C VAL A 417 -12.33 10.68 -13.66
N PHE A 418 -11.97 10.65 -14.94
CA PHE A 418 -12.91 10.79 -16.05
C PHE A 418 -13.42 9.42 -16.51
N GLY A 419 -14.72 9.16 -16.33
CA GLY A 419 -15.40 7.96 -16.84
C GLY A 419 -15.80 8.04 -18.33
N CYS A 420 -15.69 9.22 -18.94
CA CYS A 420 -16.02 9.47 -20.34
C CYS A 420 -15.01 10.42 -21.00
N SER A 421 -15.01 10.46 -22.33
CA SER A 421 -14.20 11.43 -23.07
C SER A 421 -14.65 12.87 -22.81
N CYS A 422 -13.70 13.80 -22.88
CA CYS A 422 -13.95 15.23 -22.82
C CYS A 422 -13.29 15.93 -24.03
N GLU A 423 -13.80 17.12 -24.37
CA GLU A 423 -13.29 17.93 -25.47
C GLU A 423 -12.19 18.88 -24.96
N LEU A 424 -11.00 18.80 -25.57
CA LEU A 424 -9.94 19.79 -25.39
C LEU A 424 -10.00 20.80 -26.52
N ARG A 425 -10.43 22.03 -26.21
CA ARG A 425 -10.67 23.12 -27.16
C ARG A 425 -9.38 23.81 -27.59
N LEU A 426 -8.52 23.07 -28.30
CA LEU A 426 -7.24 23.60 -28.79
C LEU A 426 -7.40 24.83 -29.67
N GLU A 427 -8.51 24.98 -30.39
CA GLU A 427 -8.84 26.18 -31.17
C GLU A 427 -8.90 27.45 -30.32
N LYS A 428 -9.25 27.32 -29.03
CA LYS A 428 -9.27 28.41 -28.04
C LYS A 428 -7.98 28.50 -27.22
N LEU A 429 -7.25 27.39 -27.05
CA LEU A 429 -6.14 27.28 -26.10
C LEU A 429 -4.74 27.45 -26.71
N TRP A 430 -4.56 27.16 -28.01
CA TRP A 430 -3.23 27.05 -28.62
C TRP A 430 -2.39 28.34 -28.50
N HIS A 431 -3.00 29.51 -28.62
CA HIS A 431 -2.33 30.81 -28.56
C HIS A 431 -2.15 31.34 -27.12
N ARG A 432 -2.64 30.60 -26.12
CA ARG A 432 -2.62 31.00 -24.71
C ARG A 432 -1.46 30.37 -23.95
N ASN A 433 -0.64 29.53 -24.58
CA ASN A 433 0.56 28.92 -23.98
C ASN A 433 0.28 28.18 -22.66
N ILE A 434 -0.89 27.54 -22.54
CA ILE A 434 -1.29 26.84 -21.30
C ILE A 434 -0.60 25.49 -21.17
N CYS A 435 -0.50 25.01 -19.92
CA CYS A 435 -0.11 23.64 -19.61
C CYS A 435 -1.33 22.85 -19.11
N LEU A 436 -1.48 21.60 -19.56
CA LEU A 436 -2.43 20.64 -18.98
C LEU A 436 -1.64 19.50 -18.36
N ARG A 437 -1.88 19.23 -17.07
CA ARG A 437 -1.21 18.18 -16.30
C ARG A 437 -2.23 17.26 -15.68
N THR A 438 -2.08 15.97 -15.98
CA THR A 438 -2.83 14.89 -15.36
C THR A 438 -1.89 14.02 -14.55
N ARG A 439 -2.40 13.39 -13.48
CA ARG A 439 -1.59 12.50 -12.64
C ARG A 439 -2.47 11.56 -11.83
N LEU A 440 -2.08 10.29 -11.80
CA LEU A 440 -2.44 9.38 -10.72
C LEU A 440 -1.45 9.60 -9.58
N ILE A 441 -1.93 9.67 -8.34
CA ILE A 441 -1.10 9.86 -7.16
C ILE A 441 0.02 8.82 -7.09
N ASP A 442 1.24 9.27 -6.79
CA ASP A 442 2.39 8.38 -6.56
C ASP A 442 2.65 8.13 -5.06
N ALA A 443 2.10 8.96 -4.18
CA ALA A 443 2.25 8.88 -2.72
C ALA A 443 3.71 8.94 -2.23
N VAL A 444 4.62 9.49 -3.04
CA VAL A 444 6.03 9.69 -2.68
C VAL A 444 6.20 10.82 -1.65
N SER A 445 5.22 11.72 -1.55
CA SER A 445 5.20 12.84 -0.60
C SER A 445 4.64 12.48 0.78
N THR A 446 4.18 11.25 0.99
CA THR A 446 3.47 10.85 2.22
C THR A 446 4.27 11.11 3.49
N LEU A 447 5.58 10.86 3.47
CA LEU A 447 6.43 11.12 4.63
C LEU A 447 6.55 12.62 4.96
N ASP A 448 6.71 13.46 3.94
CA ASP A 448 6.77 14.92 4.11
C ASP A 448 5.41 15.44 4.62
N LEU A 449 4.31 14.89 4.13
CA LEU A 449 2.96 15.26 4.55
C LEU A 449 2.69 14.85 6.01
N LEU A 450 3.14 13.67 6.45
CA LEU A 450 3.09 13.28 7.87
C LEU A 450 3.81 14.30 8.75
N GLN A 451 5.00 14.75 8.33
CA GLN A 451 5.75 15.79 9.06
C GLN A 451 5.05 17.15 9.02
N MET A 452 4.42 17.53 7.91
CA MET A 452 3.65 18.77 7.81
C MET A 452 2.42 18.77 8.72
N VAL A 453 1.76 17.62 8.90
CA VAL A 453 0.65 17.46 9.84
C VAL A 453 1.15 17.54 11.28
N GLU A 454 2.21 16.81 11.61
CA GLU A 454 2.82 16.83 12.95
C GLU A 454 3.31 18.23 13.34
N GLY A 455 3.86 18.98 12.39
CA GLY A 455 4.29 20.37 12.58
C GLY A 455 3.15 21.41 12.54
N GLY A 456 1.90 21.00 12.28
CA GLY A 456 0.74 21.89 12.20
C GLY A 456 0.70 22.81 10.98
N HIS A 457 1.52 22.54 9.95
CA HIS A 457 1.53 23.31 8.70
C HIS A 457 0.27 23.07 7.88
N ILE A 458 -0.26 21.85 7.92
CA ILE A 458 -1.54 21.46 7.35
C ILE A 458 -2.35 20.68 8.39
N ASP A 459 -3.66 20.78 8.33
CA ASP A 459 -4.59 20.11 9.25
C ASP A 459 -5.67 19.39 8.43
N PRO A 460 -5.58 18.05 8.28
CA PRO A 460 -6.58 17.28 7.54
C PRO A 460 -7.79 16.88 8.39
N SER A 461 -7.87 17.25 9.67
CA SER A 461 -8.94 16.81 10.57
C SER A 461 -10.35 17.22 10.08
N PHE A 462 -10.47 18.38 9.43
CA PHE A 462 -11.73 18.86 8.86
C PHE A 462 -12.30 17.94 7.76
N LEU A 463 -11.48 17.08 7.15
CA LEU A 463 -11.94 16.11 6.14
C LEU A 463 -12.84 15.04 6.77
N VAL A 464 -12.57 14.67 8.03
CA VAL A 464 -13.32 13.62 8.73
C VAL A 464 -14.61 14.22 9.28
N THR A 465 -15.73 14.00 8.59
CA THR A 465 -17.03 14.56 9.01
C THR A 465 -17.99 13.53 9.57
N HIS A 466 -17.82 12.26 9.22
CA HIS A 466 -18.68 11.16 9.70
C HIS A 466 -17.84 9.98 10.15
N ARG A 467 -18.34 9.24 11.13
CA ARG A 467 -17.68 8.09 11.75
C ARG A 467 -18.67 6.95 11.83
N PHE A 468 -18.24 5.76 11.44
CA PHE A 468 -19.05 4.54 11.44
C PHE A 468 -18.26 3.39 12.07
N ALA A 469 -18.97 2.43 12.66
CA ALA A 469 -18.40 1.13 12.96
C ALA A 469 -18.32 0.29 11.68
N PHE A 470 -17.42 -0.70 11.63
CA PHE A 470 -17.28 -1.58 10.48
C PHE A 470 -18.58 -2.30 10.09
N ASP A 471 -19.37 -2.73 11.08
CA ASP A 471 -20.65 -3.39 10.84
C ASP A 471 -21.72 -2.45 10.23
N ASP A 472 -21.49 -1.13 10.25
CA ASP A 472 -22.36 -0.11 9.62
C ASP A 472 -21.86 0.34 8.23
N MET A 473 -21.04 -0.48 7.56
CA MET A 473 -20.40 -0.10 6.29
C MET A 473 -21.41 0.34 5.20
N GLU A 474 -22.58 -0.29 5.11
CA GLU A 474 -23.60 0.10 4.12
C GLU A 474 -24.08 1.55 4.33
N ASN A 475 -24.28 1.95 5.59
CA ASN A 475 -24.62 3.33 5.95
C ASN A 475 -23.45 4.28 5.65
N ALA A 476 -22.20 3.84 5.82
CA ALA A 476 -21.02 4.62 5.48
C ALA A 476 -20.95 4.88 3.96
N TYR A 477 -21.23 3.87 3.13
CA TYR A 477 -21.32 4.01 1.68
C TYR A 477 -22.44 4.96 1.27
N GLU A 478 -23.66 4.81 1.83
CA GLU A 478 -24.77 5.72 1.53
C GLU A 478 -24.42 7.18 1.90
N ALA A 479 -23.84 7.40 3.07
CA ALA A 479 -23.46 8.72 3.54
C ALA A 479 -22.40 9.37 2.64
N PHE A 480 -21.47 8.58 2.08
CA PHE A 480 -20.43 9.06 1.19
C PHE A 480 -20.92 9.25 -0.26
N GLU A 481 -21.77 8.35 -0.77
CA GLU A 481 -22.39 8.47 -2.09
C GLU A 481 -23.31 9.71 -2.14
N LYS A 482 -24.18 9.88 -1.15
CA LYS A 482 -25.13 11.01 -1.05
C LYS A 482 -24.51 12.21 -0.32
N SER A 483 -23.23 12.45 -0.55
CA SER A 483 -22.46 13.38 0.25
C SER A 483 -22.93 14.84 0.18
N SER A 484 -23.53 15.27 -0.93
CA SER A 484 -24.19 16.59 -1.03
C SER A 484 -25.39 16.73 -0.09
N LYS A 485 -26.14 15.65 0.15
CA LYS A 485 -27.30 15.64 1.07
C LYS A 485 -26.83 15.68 2.53
N HIS A 486 -25.87 14.83 2.87
CA HIS A 486 -25.37 14.67 4.24
C HIS A 486 -24.30 15.68 4.63
N GLY A 487 -23.74 16.43 3.68
CA GLY A 487 -22.59 17.31 3.94
C GLY A 487 -21.32 16.52 4.28
N SER A 488 -21.24 15.25 3.90
CA SER A 488 -20.06 14.43 4.20
C SER A 488 -18.86 14.88 3.33
N LEU A 489 -17.64 14.74 3.86
CA LEU A 489 -16.39 14.95 3.12
C LEU A 489 -15.69 13.60 3.04
N LYS A 490 -15.13 13.12 4.15
CA LYS A 490 -14.69 11.74 4.34
C LYS A 490 -15.47 11.09 5.47
N VAL A 491 -15.71 9.80 5.31
CA VAL A 491 -16.28 8.93 6.34
C VAL A 491 -15.16 8.06 6.90
N VAL A 492 -15.01 7.96 8.21
CA VAL A 492 -14.05 7.04 8.81
C VAL A 492 -14.78 5.82 9.33
N VAL A 493 -14.28 4.64 8.99
CA VAL A 493 -14.84 3.37 9.43
C VAL A 493 -13.84 2.70 10.37
N SER A 494 -14.29 2.39 11.58
CA SER A 494 -13.46 1.86 12.66
C SER A 494 -13.73 0.38 12.86
N MET A 495 -12.66 -0.40 13.02
CA MET A 495 -12.75 -1.85 13.22
C MET A 495 -13.24 -2.18 14.64
N PRO A 496 -13.80 -3.38 14.87
CA PRO A 496 -14.19 -3.80 16.21
C PRO A 496 -13.02 -3.73 17.21
N GLY A 497 -13.26 -3.22 18.42
CA GLY A 497 -12.23 -3.06 19.46
C GLY A 497 -11.34 -1.83 19.32
N THR A 498 -11.55 -0.99 18.30
CA THR A 498 -10.98 0.36 18.24
C THR A 498 -12.02 1.37 18.75
N GLU A 499 -12.24 1.41 20.06
CA GLU A 499 -13.15 2.41 20.62
C GLU A 499 -12.55 3.82 20.47
N PHE A 500 -13.37 4.78 20.05
CA PHE A 500 -13.02 6.18 20.12
C PHE A 500 -12.78 6.54 21.59
N ALA A 501 -11.59 7.00 21.94
CA ALA A 501 -11.44 7.83 23.13
C ALA A 501 -12.33 9.06 22.90
N SER A 502 -13.54 9.03 23.44
CA SER A 502 -14.50 10.11 23.35
C SER A 502 -14.00 11.29 24.18
N CYS A 503 -13.11 12.09 23.60
CA CYS A 503 -12.91 13.45 24.07
C CYS A 503 -14.08 14.28 23.55
N VAL A 504 -15.24 14.12 24.20
CA VAL A 504 -16.30 15.13 24.13
C VAL A 504 -15.72 16.36 24.81
N ILE A 505 -15.20 17.29 24.00
CA ILE A 505 -15.01 18.66 24.46
C ILE A 505 -16.43 19.20 24.64
N ASN A 506 -16.98 19.03 25.84
CA ASN A 506 -18.11 19.82 26.29
C ASN A 506 -17.61 21.27 26.32
N GLY A 507 -17.89 22.01 25.25
CA GLY A 507 -17.77 23.46 25.25
C GLY A 507 -18.57 24.00 26.44
N PRO A 508 -18.04 24.98 27.20
CA PRO A 508 -18.71 25.47 28.39
C PRO A 508 -20.06 26.08 27.99
N SER A 509 -21.12 25.59 28.64
CA SER A 509 -22.43 26.21 28.61
C SER A 509 -22.31 27.66 29.08
N VAL A 510 -22.62 28.58 28.17
CA VAL A 510 -22.78 29.99 28.49
C VAL A 510 -24.04 30.13 29.34
N ASN A 511 -23.88 30.10 30.66
CA ASN A 511 -24.81 30.66 31.64
C ASN A 511 -24.12 30.70 33.02
N GLY A 512 -23.47 31.81 33.33
CA GLY A 512 -22.85 32.04 34.63
C GLY A 512 -22.22 33.42 34.69
N SER A 513 -22.93 34.35 35.33
CA SER A 513 -22.53 35.73 35.59
C SER A 513 -21.12 35.85 36.16
N LEU A 514 -20.22 36.51 35.43
CA LEU A 514 -18.92 36.95 35.95
C LEU A 514 -19.13 38.13 36.92
N GLN A 515 -18.98 37.85 38.21
CA GLN A 515 -18.70 38.89 39.22
C GLN A 515 -17.22 39.25 39.14
N VAL A 516 -16.97 40.52 38.80
CA VAL A 516 -15.67 41.18 38.93
C VAL A 516 -15.43 41.45 40.41
N SER A 517 -14.34 40.92 40.98
CA SER A 517 -13.79 41.44 42.23
C SER A 517 -12.39 41.99 41.96
N ARG A 518 -12.24 43.27 42.29
CA ARG A 518 -10.99 44.04 42.23
C ARG A 518 -10.04 43.58 43.35
N LEU A 519 -8.75 43.57 43.05
CA LEU A 519 -7.76 44.44 43.69
C LEU A 519 -6.68 44.80 42.67
#